data_AF-A0A9X7PFH6-F1
#
_entry.id   AF-A0A9X7PFH6-F1
#
_cell.length_a   1.000
_cell.length_b   1.000
_cell.length_c   1.000
_cell.angle_alpha   90.00
_cell.angle_beta   90.00
_cell.angle_gamma   90.00
#
_symmetry.space_group_name_H-M   'P 1'
#
loop_
_entity.id
_entity.type
_entity.pdbx_description
1 polymer ?
#
loop_
_entity_poly.entity_id
_entity_poly.type
_entity_poly.pdbx_seq_one_letter_code
_entity_poly.pdbx_strand_id
1 'polypeptide(L)'
;MAPGAGTAGVRGRDWLIKRVAALPGDPVPRDRVRSLAGAPEQRVPPGKVVLLGDNGRVSFDSRDVGYFPLDRVLGTVVTRSPRGSSF
;
A
#
# COMPACT_ATOMS: atom_id res chain seq x y z
N MET A 1 -7.77 -8.03 15.63
CA MET A 1 -8.16 -7.07 14.58
C MET A 1 -8.30 -5.71 15.27
N ALA A 2 -7.33 -4.82 15.09
CA ALA A 2 -7.37 -3.50 15.73
C ALA A 2 -8.50 -2.64 15.10
N PRO A 3 -9.18 -1.78 15.87
CA PRO A 3 -10.17 -0.87 15.32
C PRO A 3 -9.49 0.09 14.36
N GLY A 4 -10.00 0.17 13.12
CA GLY A 4 -9.59 1.21 12.18
C GLY A 4 -9.94 2.59 12.74
N ALA A 5 -9.20 3.62 12.34
CA ALA A 5 -9.40 4.94 12.92
C ALA A 5 -10.82 5.51 12.69
N GLY A 6 -11.33 6.17 13.74
CA GLY A 6 -12.62 6.85 13.71
C GLY A 6 -12.64 8.10 12.83
N THR A 7 -13.85 8.53 12.47
CA THR A 7 -14.20 9.55 11.47
C THR A 7 -13.59 10.94 11.70
N ALA A 8 -13.17 11.25 12.93
CA ALA A 8 -12.49 12.51 13.28
C ALA A 8 -11.01 12.52 12.88
N GLY A 9 -10.34 11.35 12.84
CA GLY A 9 -8.92 11.22 12.49
C GLY A 9 -8.63 11.29 10.98
N VAL A 10 -9.62 10.95 10.14
CA VAL A 10 -9.57 11.16 8.69
C VAL A 10 -9.51 12.66 8.34
N ARG A 11 -10.06 13.52 9.19
CA ARG A 11 -10.25 14.95 8.88
C ARG A 11 -8.99 15.79 9.12
N GLY A 12 -7.93 15.20 9.67
CA GLY A 12 -6.82 15.93 10.26
C GLY A 12 -5.48 15.92 9.51
N ARG A 13 -5.31 15.15 8.41
CA ARG A 13 -4.27 15.27 7.36
C ARG A 13 -4.26 14.04 6.41
N ASP A 14 -4.35 14.34 5.12
CA ASP A 14 -4.37 13.54 3.89
C ASP A 14 -3.95 12.06 3.97
N TRP A 15 -4.94 11.19 4.21
CA TRP A 15 -4.77 9.75 4.12
C TRP A 15 -4.87 9.26 2.68
N LEU A 16 -3.96 8.36 2.30
CA LEU A 16 -3.95 7.72 0.98
C LEU A 16 -4.59 6.34 1.04
N ILE A 17 -5.45 6.03 0.07
CA ILE A 17 -5.90 4.66 -0.17
C ILE A 17 -5.00 4.04 -1.26
N LYS A 18 -4.41 2.90 -0.96
CA LYS A 18 -3.52 2.15 -1.86
C LYS A 18 -3.79 0.65 -1.73
N ARG A 19 -3.39 -0.13 -2.73
CA ARG A 19 -3.35 -1.59 -2.66
C ARG A 19 -2.02 -2.05 -2.10
N VAL A 20 -2.07 -3.05 -1.23
CA VAL A 20 -0.87 -3.75 -0.77
C VAL A 20 -0.33 -4.59 -1.92
N ALA A 21 0.92 -4.32 -2.31
CA ALA A 21 1.63 -5.10 -3.32
C ALA A 21 2.56 -6.15 -2.70
N ALA A 22 3.09 -5.88 -1.49
CA ALA A 22 3.91 -6.81 -0.71
C ALA A 22 3.95 -6.41 0.78
N LEU A 23 3.92 -7.40 1.67
CA LEU A 23 4.03 -7.31 3.13
C LEU A 23 5.42 -7.74 3.62
N PRO A 24 5.78 -7.49 4.91
CA PRO A 24 7.02 -8.01 5.47
C PRO A 24 7.21 -9.52 5.23
N GLY A 25 8.38 -9.90 4.74
CA GLY A 25 8.72 -11.28 4.41
C GLY A 25 8.38 -11.70 2.97
N ASP A 26 7.51 -10.98 2.27
CA ASP A 26 7.27 -11.22 0.84
C ASP A 26 8.51 -10.86 0.00
N PRO A 27 8.72 -11.47 -1.18
CA PRO A 27 9.76 -11.03 -2.11
C PRO A 27 9.61 -9.54 -2.47
N VAL A 28 10.73 -8.82 -2.59
CA VAL A 28 10.69 -7.42 -3.03
C VAL A 28 10.22 -7.36 -4.50
N PRO A 29 9.14 -6.61 -4.82
CA PRO A 29 8.52 -6.63 -6.15
C PRO A 29 9.26 -5.71 -7.16
N ARG A 30 10.53 -6.03 -7.45
CA ARG A 30 11.45 -5.21 -8.27
C ARG A 30 10.92 -4.92 -9.67
N ASP A 31 10.27 -5.91 -10.29
CA ASP A 31 9.74 -5.79 -11.65
C ASP A 31 8.55 -4.81 -11.74
N ARG A 32 7.85 -4.59 -10.62
CA ARG A 32 6.67 -3.72 -10.55
C ARG A 32 6.98 -2.36 -9.93
N VAL A 33 8.09 -2.24 -9.20
CA VAL A 33 8.45 -1.07 -8.38
C VAL A 33 9.92 -0.72 -8.61
N ARG A 34 10.17 0.10 -9.64
CA ARG A 34 11.53 0.43 -10.09
C ARG A 34 12.39 1.13 -9.03
N SER A 35 11.79 1.94 -8.16
CA SER A 35 12.49 2.55 -7.01
C SER A 35 13.12 1.52 -6.08
N LEU A 36 12.62 0.28 -6.06
CA LEU A 36 13.15 -0.83 -5.27
C LEU A 36 14.08 -1.75 -6.06
N ALA A 37 14.36 -1.46 -7.34
CA ALA A 37 15.22 -2.30 -8.17
C ALA A 37 16.62 -2.49 -7.56
N GLY A 38 17.15 -1.45 -6.90
CA GLY A 38 18.43 -1.46 -6.20
C GLY A 38 18.36 -1.77 -4.71
N ALA A 39 17.19 -2.12 -4.15
CA ALA A 39 17.09 -2.46 -2.73
C ALA A 39 18.01 -3.65 -2.41
N PRO A 40 18.82 -3.63 -1.33
CA PRO A 40 19.70 -4.75 -1.00
C PRO A 40 18.94 -6.00 -0.50
N GLU A 41 17.72 -5.83 -0.02
CA GLU A 41 16.96 -6.92 0.60
C GLU A 41 16.22 -7.78 -0.44
N GLN A 42 16.28 -9.11 -0.26
CA GLN A 42 15.51 -10.02 -1.13
C GLN A 42 14.02 -10.08 -0.75
N ARG A 43 13.73 -9.82 0.53
CA ARG A 43 12.38 -9.79 1.10
C ARG A 43 12.08 -8.41 1.68
N VAL A 44 10.82 -8.01 1.65
CA VAL A 44 10.37 -6.77 2.27
C VAL A 44 10.75 -6.80 3.76
N PRO A 45 11.49 -5.80 4.27
CA PRO A 45 11.93 -5.80 5.65
C PRO A 45 10.76 -5.77 6.66
N PRO A 46 10.98 -6.24 7.90
CA PRO A 46 10.07 -6.00 9.01
C PRO A 46 9.69 -4.51 9.12
N GLY A 47 8.41 -4.23 9.37
CA GLY A 47 7.91 -2.85 9.51
C GLY A 47 7.79 -2.05 8.22
N LYS A 48 8.04 -2.66 7.05
CA LYS A 48 7.88 -2.03 5.73
C LYS A 48 6.71 -2.66 4.95
N VAL A 49 6.09 -1.86 4.09
CA VAL A 49 5.04 -2.31 3.17
C VAL A 49 5.22 -1.65 1.81
N VAL A 50 4.91 -2.39 0.75
CA VAL A 50 4.89 -1.86 -0.62
C VAL A 50 3.44 -1.59 -1.00
N LEU A 51 3.15 -0.34 -1.35
CA LEU A 51 1.80 0.14 -1.64
C LEU A 51 1.76 0.67 -3.06
N LEU A 52 0.75 0.29 -3.85
CA LEU A 52 0.53 0.76 -5.21
C LEU A 52 -0.86 1.37 -5.34
N GLY A 53 -0.95 2.51 -6.01
CA GLY A 53 -2.24 3.05 -6.45
C GLY A 53 -2.68 2.42 -7.78
N ASP A 54 -4.00 2.29 -7.94
CA ASP A 54 -4.62 1.76 -9.17
C ASP A 54 -4.41 2.69 -10.37
N ASN A 55 -4.34 4.01 -10.14
CA ASN A 55 -4.03 4.99 -11.19
C ASN A 55 -2.53 5.29 -11.22
N GLY A 56 -1.76 4.44 -11.88
CA GLY A 56 -0.30 4.53 -11.91
C GLY A 56 0.28 5.81 -12.51
N ARG A 57 -0.51 6.59 -13.30
CA ARG A 57 -0.02 7.84 -13.92
C ARG A 57 0.09 9.02 -12.95
N VAL A 58 -0.66 8.98 -11.84
CA VAL A 58 -0.79 10.13 -10.91
C VAL A 58 -0.70 9.73 -9.43
N SER A 59 -0.51 8.44 -9.14
CA SER A 59 -0.45 7.95 -7.77
C SER A 59 0.91 8.23 -7.15
N PHE A 60 0.94 8.99 -6.05
CA PHE A 60 2.07 8.96 -5.12
C PHE A 60 2.07 7.62 -4.38
N ASP A 61 3.03 6.75 -4.67
CA ASP A 61 3.11 5.40 -4.11
C ASP A 61 4.53 4.82 -4.10
N SER A 62 4.67 3.50 -3.89
CA SER A 62 5.98 2.87 -3.77
C SER A 62 6.84 3.04 -5.01
N ARG A 63 6.27 3.30 -6.19
CA ARG A 63 7.04 3.61 -7.41
C ARG A 63 7.89 4.87 -7.24
N ASP A 64 7.45 5.82 -6.42
CA ASP A 64 8.13 7.10 -6.19
C ASP A 64 9.11 7.01 -5.02
N VAL A 65 8.68 6.40 -3.91
CA VAL A 65 9.39 6.50 -2.62
C VAL A 65 9.87 5.15 -2.05
N GLY A 66 9.58 4.05 -2.73
CA GLY A 66 9.93 2.71 -2.27
C GLY A 66 9.02 2.27 -1.11
N TYR A 67 9.59 1.92 0.03
CA TYR A 67 8.82 1.37 1.15
C TYR A 67 8.04 2.43 1.92
N PHE A 68 6.80 2.10 2.29
CA PHE A 68 6.07 2.80 3.35
C PHE A 68 6.30 2.12 4.70
N PRO A 69 6.27 2.87 5.81
CA PRO A 69 6.30 2.29 7.13
C PRO A 69 4.92 1.67 7.46
N LEU A 70 4.93 0.42 7.94
CA LEU A 70 3.71 -0.36 8.20
C LEU A 70 2.88 0.22 9.36
N ASP A 71 3.53 0.85 10.34
CA ASP A 71 2.90 1.51 11.48
C ASP A 71 2.05 2.73 11.10
N ARG A 72 2.18 3.25 9.87
CA ARG A 72 1.32 4.31 9.31
C ARG A 72 0.12 3.77 8.55
N VAL A 73 -0.12 2.46 8.55
CA VAL A 73 -1.35 1.89 8.00
C VAL A 73 -2.49 2.05 9.00
N LEU A 74 -3.49 2.84 8.62
CA LEU A 74 -4.65 3.15 9.47
C LEU A 74 -5.64 1.99 9.60
N GLY A 75 -5.73 1.17 8.56
CA GLY A 75 -6.70 0.08 8.47
C GLY A 75 -6.86 -0.43 7.04
N THR A 76 -7.68 -1.45 6.88
CA THR A 76 -8.01 -2.04 5.58
C THR A 76 -9.36 -1.53 5.10
N VAL A 77 -9.45 -1.22 3.81
CA VAL A 77 -10.73 -0.89 3.17
C VAL A 77 -11.41 -2.19 2.77
N VAL A 78 -12.56 -2.48 3.37
CA VAL A 78 -13.44 -3.60 2.98
C VAL A 78 -14.59 -3.02 2.18
N THR A 79 -14.67 -3.37 0.91
CA THR A 79 -15.79 -2.97 0.05
C THR A 79 -16.60 -4.19 -0.36
N ARG A 80 -17.93 -4.08 -0.35
CA ARG A 80 -18.79 -5.03 -1.04
C ARG A 80 -18.74 -4.67 -2.52
N SER A 81 -18.02 -5.47 -3.31
CA SER A 81 -18.15 -5.38 -4.76
C SER A 81 -19.63 -5.59 -5.12
N PRO A 82 -20.26 -4.74 -5.93
CA PRO A 82 -21.46 -5.15 -6.64
C PRO A 82 -21.11 -6.45 -7.37
N ARG A 83 -22.00 -7.44 -7.33
CA ARG A 83 -21.82 -8.69 -8.09
C ARG A 83 -21.54 -8.31 -9.55
N GLY A 84 -20.56 -9.01 -10.14
CA GLY A 84 -19.96 -8.64 -11.42
C GLY A 84 -21.00 -8.30 -12.49
N SER A 85 -20.86 -7.10 -13.06
CA SER A 85 -21.41 -6.82 -14.38
C SER A 85 -20.56 -7.59 -15.36
N SER A 86 -21.06 -8.74 -15.83
CA SER A 86 -20.52 -9.40 -17.01
C SER A 86 -20.73 -8.45 -18.19
N PHE A 87 -19.65 -8.08 -18.87
CA PHE A 87 -19.69 -7.60 -20.25
C PHE A 87 -19.28 -8.75 -21.16
#